data_AF-A0A3D0XGV9-F1
#
_entry.id   AF-A0A3D0XGV9-F1
#
_cell.length_a   1.000
_cell.length_b   1.000
_cell.length_c   1.000
_cell.angle_alpha   90.00
_cell.angle_beta   90.00
_cell.angle_gamma   90.00
#
_symmetry.space_group_name_H-M   'P 1'
#
loop_
_entity.id
_entity.type
_entity.pdbx_description
1 polymer ?
#
loop_
_entity_poly.entity_id
_entity_poly.type
_entity_poly.pdbx_seq_one_letter_code
_entity_poly.pdbx_strand_id
1 'polypeptide(L)'
;MEYQNSKGSKADYNLKYDDEFKQIFSLANRGLWEQAESLATEVHNRESASTGPMDPSVERIYRWVSKQARMVRDQALEDKIRQIDSKNSVFSPSIQSLVTDQTDRGLPPRKDLRDAVQQIEATPYVPDSFNKTMTILRSSEMFDFTTQQGRMARELDKEISVKMDDVDLETIIFEIGDKEEVNFVADRSLEAFKQKLSVNFQKVRLGEFLEYIQRNFSLQFQVGDDLIWIVDGKDETKTIEETRIYRLRKGFILPAIFGA
;
A
#
# COMPACT_ATOMS: atom_id res chain seq x y z
N MET A 1 10.64 33.13 -34.42
CA MET A 1 9.60 33.71 -33.54
C MET A 1 8.88 32.53 -32.90
N GLU A 2 9.51 31.87 -31.94
CA GLU A 2 9.48 32.16 -30.50
C GLU A 2 8.21 31.56 -29.85
N TYR A 3 8.43 30.41 -29.21
CA TYR A 3 7.45 29.69 -28.40
C TYR A 3 7.09 30.55 -27.19
N GLN A 4 5.83 30.97 -27.11
CA GLN A 4 5.27 31.60 -25.91
C GLN A 4 5.21 30.54 -24.80
N ASN A 5 6.21 30.60 -23.94
CA ASN A 5 6.34 29.85 -22.71
C ASN A 5 5.27 30.37 -21.75
N SER A 6 4.15 29.65 -21.61
CA SER A 6 3.12 29.98 -20.62
C SER A 6 3.71 29.78 -19.22
N LYS A 7 4.26 30.86 -18.66
CA LYS A 7 4.57 30.95 -17.23
C LYS A 7 3.32 30.50 -16.47
N GLY A 8 3.43 29.34 -15.82
CA GLY A 8 2.39 28.83 -14.94
C GLY A 8 1.94 29.94 -14.01
N SER A 9 0.65 30.25 -14.02
CA SER A 9 0.04 31.11 -13.03
C SER A 9 0.41 30.54 -11.66
N LYS A 10 1.23 31.28 -10.89
CA LYS A 10 1.31 31.03 -9.46
C LYS A 10 -0.12 31.12 -8.96
N ALA A 11 -0.70 29.98 -8.57
CA ALA A 11 -1.97 30.00 -7.89
C ALA A 11 -1.70 30.79 -6.60
N ASP A 12 -2.18 32.02 -6.55
CA ASP A 12 -2.11 32.84 -5.34
C ASP A 12 -2.95 32.10 -4.29
N TYR A 13 -2.27 31.35 -3.42
CA TYR A 13 -2.86 30.78 -2.23
C TYR A 13 -3.36 31.96 -1.40
N ASN A 14 -4.67 32.03 -1.17
CA ASN A 14 -5.38 33.04 -0.39
C ASN A 14 -4.56 34.28 0.05
N LEU A 15 -4.79 35.42 -0.61
CA LEU A 15 -4.17 36.72 -0.32
C LEU A 15 -4.23 37.14 1.16
N LYS A 16 -5.16 36.61 1.96
CA LYS A 16 -5.36 36.97 3.36
C LYS A 16 -4.37 36.32 4.34
N TYR A 17 -3.85 35.13 4.04
CA TYR A 17 -3.00 34.34 4.94
C TYR A 17 -1.69 33.83 4.30
N ASP A 18 -1.33 34.37 3.14
CA ASP A 18 -0.16 33.92 2.37
C ASP A 18 1.16 34.07 3.16
N ASP A 19 1.31 35.11 3.97
CA ASP A 19 2.50 35.32 4.79
C ASP A 19 2.58 34.33 5.96
N GLU A 20 1.47 34.02 6.62
CA GLU A 20 1.41 32.96 7.63
C GLU A 20 1.67 31.58 7.03
N PHE A 21 1.17 31.30 5.82
CA PHE A 21 1.45 30.05 5.13
C PHE A 21 2.94 29.91 4.80
N LYS A 22 3.60 30.97 4.31
CA LYS A 22 5.06 30.96 4.12
C LYS A 22 5.81 30.69 5.42
N GLN A 23 5.38 31.27 6.53
CA GLN A 23 5.99 31.02 7.84
C GLN A 23 5.82 29.55 8.26
N ILE A 24 4.61 28.99 8.14
CA ILE A 24 4.32 27.58 8.43
C ILE A 24 5.20 26.66 7.57
N PHE A 25 5.31 26.92 6.27
CA PHE A 25 6.16 26.13 5.37
C PHE A 25 7.64 26.26 5.73
N SER A 26 8.10 27.43 6.15
CA SER A 26 9.49 27.63 6.58
C SER A 26 9.83 26.86 7.86
N LEU A 27 8.90 26.79 8.81
CA LEU A 27 9.07 26.03 10.06
C LEU A 27 9.05 24.52 9.79
N ALA A 28 8.12 24.07 8.95
CA ALA A 28 8.06 22.67 8.51
C ALA A 28 9.36 22.23 7.81
N ASN A 29 9.91 23.07 6.92
CA ASN A 29 11.17 22.78 6.23
C ASN A 29 12.39 22.71 7.16
N ARG A 30 12.31 23.38 8.33
CA ARG A 30 13.33 23.31 9.39
C ARG A 30 13.11 22.14 10.36
N GLY A 31 12.07 21.34 10.16
CA GLY A 31 11.68 20.25 11.07
C GLY A 31 11.07 20.72 12.39
N LEU A 32 10.71 22.01 12.52
CA LEU A 32 10.13 22.60 13.72
C LEU A 32 8.60 22.39 13.73
N TRP A 33 8.19 21.12 13.77
CA TRP A 33 6.80 20.72 13.55
C TRP A 33 5.83 21.19 14.64
N GLU A 34 6.26 21.27 15.91
CA GLU A 34 5.42 21.79 17.00
C GLU A 34 5.11 23.28 16.82
N GLN A 35 6.09 24.07 16.39
CA GLN A 35 5.91 25.51 16.14
C GLN A 35 5.03 25.73 14.90
N ALA A 36 5.23 24.92 13.85
CA ALA A 36 4.38 24.93 12.67
C ALA A 36 2.91 24.60 13.03
N GLU A 37 2.68 23.61 13.89
CA GLU A 37 1.35 23.21 14.36
C GLU A 37 0.67 24.32 15.17
N SER A 38 1.42 24.97 16.07
CA SER A 38 0.90 26.12 16.84
C SER A 38 0.46 27.27 15.92
N LEU A 39 1.24 27.62 14.90
CA LEU A 39 0.83 28.68 13.96
C LEU A 39 -0.35 28.24 13.09
N ALA A 40 -0.37 26.99 12.62
CA ALA A 40 -1.47 26.47 11.80
C ALA A 40 -2.79 26.42 12.58
N THR A 41 -2.76 26.02 13.85
CA THR A 41 -3.93 26.04 14.75
C THR A 41 -4.43 27.45 15.00
N GLU A 42 -3.54 28.44 15.18
CA GLU A 42 -3.93 29.84 15.36
C GLU A 42 -4.63 30.40 14.12
N VAL A 43 -4.05 30.18 12.93
CA VAL A 43 -4.65 30.62 11.65
C VAL A 43 -6.01 29.96 11.43
N HIS A 44 -6.11 28.65 11.68
CA HIS A 44 -7.37 27.91 11.60
C HIS A 44 -8.43 28.44 12.58
N ASN A 45 -8.07 28.72 13.83
CA ASN A 45 -9.00 29.25 14.83
C ASN A 45 -9.45 30.68 14.48
N ARG A 46 -8.54 31.51 13.94
CA ARG A 46 -8.84 32.88 13.50
C ARG A 46 -9.79 32.88 12.30
N GLU A 47 -9.60 31.97 11.36
CA GLU A 47 -10.51 31.81 10.21
C GLU A 47 -11.85 31.22 10.64
N SER A 48 -11.86 30.23 11.54
CA SER A 48 -13.09 29.64 12.11
C SER A 48 -13.94 30.66 12.87
N ALA A 49 -13.31 31.68 13.47
CA ALA A 49 -14.00 32.76 14.18
C ALA A 49 -14.57 33.84 13.25
N SER A 50 -14.21 33.84 11.96
CA SER A 50 -14.73 34.78 10.98
C SER A 50 -16.13 34.36 10.54
N THR A 51 -17.06 35.30 10.37
CA THR A 51 -18.50 35.04 10.05
C THR A 51 -18.73 34.56 8.60
N GLY A 52 -17.70 34.06 7.92
CA GLY A 52 -17.72 33.64 6.51
C GLY A 52 -17.45 32.14 6.31
N PRO A 53 -17.60 31.62 5.08
CA PRO A 53 -17.22 30.24 4.76
C PRO A 53 -15.70 30.05 4.91
N MET A 54 -15.30 29.00 5.63
CA MET A 54 -13.89 28.63 5.86
C MET A 54 -13.15 28.45 4.53
N ASP A 55 -11.98 29.06 4.38
CA ASP A 55 -11.12 28.83 3.22
C ASP A 55 -10.58 27.38 3.21
N PRO A 56 -10.78 26.60 2.13
CA PRO A 56 -10.24 25.26 1.98
C PRO A 56 -8.71 25.15 2.15
N SER A 57 -7.97 26.21 1.87
CA SER A 57 -6.51 26.28 1.96
C SER A 57 -6.04 26.28 3.41
N VAL A 58 -6.72 27.03 4.28
CA VAL A 58 -6.45 27.08 5.73
C VAL A 58 -6.70 25.70 6.33
N GLU A 59 -7.84 25.08 6.00
CA GLU A 59 -8.21 23.74 6.46
C GLU A 59 -7.19 22.67 6.02
N ARG A 60 -6.74 22.73 4.76
CA ARG A 60 -5.75 21.79 4.22
C ARG A 60 -4.40 21.90 4.93
N ILE A 61 -3.91 23.12 5.15
CA ILE A 61 -2.62 23.35 5.81
C ILE A 61 -2.69 22.90 7.26
N TYR A 62 -3.76 23.24 7.98
CA TYR A 62 -4.00 22.76 9.33
C TYR A 62 -3.94 21.23 9.42
N ARG A 63 -4.72 20.52 8.61
CA ARG A 63 -4.72 19.04 8.59
C ARG A 63 -3.35 18.44 8.27
N TRP A 64 -2.64 19.02 7.30
CA TRP A 64 -1.32 18.52 6.90
C TRP A 64 -0.31 18.66 8.03
N VAL A 65 -0.22 19.85 8.64
CA VAL A 65 0.74 20.12 9.72
C VAL A 65 0.42 19.29 10.96
N SER A 66 -0.83 19.21 11.39
CA SER A 66 -1.22 18.39 12.54
C SER A 66 -0.90 16.90 12.34
N LYS A 67 -1.09 16.38 11.13
CA LYS A 67 -0.70 14.99 10.81
C LYS A 67 0.80 14.77 10.93
N GLN A 68 1.61 15.66 10.34
CA GLN A 68 3.08 15.53 10.38
C GLN A 68 3.63 15.70 11.80
N ALA A 69 3.15 16.69 12.55
CA ALA A 69 3.55 16.90 13.94
C ALA A 69 3.26 15.69 14.83
N ARG A 70 2.11 15.02 14.62
CA ARG A 70 1.79 13.77 15.31
C ARG A 70 2.77 12.66 14.97
N MET A 71 3.08 12.44 13.69
CA MET A 71 4.03 11.40 13.27
C MET A 71 5.41 11.60 13.89
N VAL A 72 5.90 12.85 13.93
CA VAL A 72 7.20 13.18 14.54
C VAL A 72 7.18 12.95 16.05
N ARG A 73 6.08 13.30 16.74
CA ARG A 73 5.92 13.00 18.18
C ARG A 73 5.87 11.50 18.46
N ASP A 74 5.14 10.74 17.66
CA ASP A 74 5.04 9.28 17.81
C ASP A 74 6.40 8.61 17.59
N GLN A 75 7.18 9.07 16.60
CA GLN A 75 8.54 8.59 16.38
C GLN A 75 9.46 8.92 17.57
N ALA A 76 9.42 10.15 18.08
CA ALA A 76 10.21 10.55 19.25
C ALA A 76 9.83 9.77 20.51
N LEU A 77 8.55 9.42 20.68
CA LEU A 77 8.06 8.56 21.75
C LEU A 77 8.63 7.14 21.61
N GLU A 78 8.53 6.55 20.42
CA GLU A 78 9.04 5.21 20.11
C GLU A 78 10.56 5.12 20.33
N ASP A 79 11.32 6.13 19.87
CA ASP A 79 12.77 6.20 20.10
C ASP A 79 13.09 6.25 21.61
N LYS A 80 12.27 6.93 22.41
CA LYS A 80 12.42 6.99 23.87
C LYS A 80 12.05 5.67 24.54
N ILE A 81 11.01 4.98 24.06
CA ILE A 81 10.64 3.63 24.52
C ILE A 81 11.80 2.66 24.24
N ARG A 82 12.31 2.65 23.00
CA ARG A 82 13.49 1.86 22.62
C ARG A 82 14.71 2.17 23.48
N GLN A 83 14.94 3.44 23.81
CA GLN A 83 16.04 3.82 24.71
C GLN A 83 15.84 3.24 26.12
N ILE A 84 14.62 3.25 26.66
CA ILE A 84 14.32 2.66 27.97
C ILE A 84 14.44 1.13 27.93
N ASP A 85 13.90 0.48 26.90
CA ASP A 85 13.98 -0.97 26.73
C ASP A 85 15.43 -1.43 26.53
N SER A 86 16.24 -0.68 25.78
CA SER A 86 17.68 -0.97 25.64
C SER A 86 18.43 -0.90 26.97
N LYS A 87 17.99 -0.05 27.91
CA LYS A 87 18.55 0.03 29.27
C LYS A 87 18.11 -1.12 30.18
N ASN A 88 16.95 -1.73 29.91
CA ASN A 88 16.40 -2.84 30.68
C ASN A 88 16.66 -4.23 30.05
N SER A 89 17.15 -4.27 28.80
CA SER A 89 17.49 -5.51 28.10
C SER A 89 18.86 -6.03 28.52
N VAL A 90 18.89 -7.29 28.95
CA VAL A 90 20.11 -8.08 29.29
C VAL A 90 20.97 -8.38 28.05
N PHE A 91 20.50 -8.01 26.84
CA PHE A 91 21.15 -8.29 25.57
C PHE A 91 21.60 -7.03 24.79
N SER A 92 21.65 -5.87 25.42
CA SER A 92 22.19 -4.65 24.83
C SER A 92 23.45 -4.20 25.60
N PRO A 93 24.65 -4.23 25.01
CA PRO A 93 25.85 -3.83 25.73
C PRO A 93 25.80 -2.33 25.99
N SER A 94 26.08 -1.92 27.23
CA SER A 94 26.30 -0.53 27.61
C SER A 94 27.79 -0.21 27.55
N ILE A 95 28.16 1.06 27.38
CA ILE A 95 29.57 1.45 27.22
C ILE A 95 30.41 1.07 28.46
N GLN A 96 29.82 1.02 29.65
CA GLN A 96 30.49 0.51 30.86
C GLN A 96 30.69 -1.01 30.83
N SER A 97 29.75 -1.78 30.27
CA SER A 97 29.91 -3.23 30.10
C SER A 97 30.93 -3.62 29.03
N LEU A 98 31.36 -2.67 28.18
CA LEU A 98 32.49 -2.86 27.25
C LEU A 98 33.86 -2.70 27.92
N VAL A 99 33.93 -2.04 29.08
CA VAL A 99 35.20 -1.72 29.76
C VAL A 99 35.55 -2.72 30.84
N THR A 100 34.55 -3.33 31.51
CA THR A 100 34.77 -4.35 32.54
C THR A 100 34.78 -5.78 32.03
N ASP A 101 34.45 -5.99 30.75
CA ASP A 101 34.53 -7.31 30.13
C ASP A 101 35.99 -7.65 29.81
N GLN A 102 36.71 -8.15 30.81
CA GLN A 102 38.02 -8.78 30.65
C GLN A 102 37.84 -10.18 30.03
N THR A 103 37.37 -10.23 28.80
CA THR A 103 37.58 -11.40 27.96
C THR A 103 38.74 -11.12 27.03
N ASP A 104 39.94 -11.17 27.62
CA ASP A 104 41.21 -11.26 26.93
C ASP A 104 41.28 -12.66 26.28
N ARG A 105 40.55 -12.83 25.19
CA ARG A 105 40.85 -13.85 24.19
C ARG A 105 41.35 -13.09 22.99
N GLY A 106 42.67 -12.89 22.97
CA GLY A 106 43.40 -12.47 21.79
C GLY A 106 42.95 -13.34 20.60
N LEU A 107 42.16 -12.75 19.73
CA LEU A 107 41.81 -13.34 18.46
C LEU A 107 42.87 -12.83 17.46
N PRO A 108 43.48 -13.72 16.65
CA PRO A 108 44.42 -13.30 15.62
C PRO A 108 43.77 -12.22 14.75
N PRO A 109 44.56 -11.37 14.03
CA PRO A 109 43.99 -10.39 13.11
C PRO A 109 42.91 -11.08 12.29
N ARG A 110 41.66 -10.67 12.52
CA ARG A 110 40.50 -11.47 12.12
C ARG A 110 40.64 -11.74 10.63
N LYS A 111 40.57 -13.02 10.27
CA LYS A 111 40.52 -13.49 8.89
C LYS A 111 39.55 -12.62 8.08
N ASP A 112 38.44 -12.23 8.70
CA ASP A 112 37.42 -11.30 8.21
C ASP A 112 37.93 -9.95 7.68
N LEU A 113 38.97 -9.33 8.25
CA LEU A 113 39.46 -8.03 7.79
C LEU A 113 40.39 -8.16 6.57
N ARG A 114 41.21 -9.21 6.50
CA ARG A 114 41.99 -9.53 5.30
C ARG A 114 41.10 -10.07 4.19
N ASP A 115 40.15 -10.93 4.54
CA ASP A 115 39.16 -11.48 3.62
C ASP A 115 38.23 -10.37 3.11
N ALA A 116 37.80 -9.39 3.93
CA ALA A 116 36.99 -8.26 3.45
C ALA A 116 37.77 -7.35 2.48
N VAL A 117 39.04 -7.06 2.76
CA VAL A 117 39.86 -6.25 1.84
C VAL A 117 40.15 -7.02 0.55
N GLN A 118 40.48 -8.31 0.63
CA GLN A 118 40.62 -9.17 -0.56
C GLN A 118 39.30 -9.35 -1.30
N GLN A 119 38.16 -9.39 -0.60
CA GLN A 119 36.84 -9.50 -1.19
C GLN A 119 36.44 -8.20 -1.89
N ILE A 120 36.79 -7.03 -1.35
CA ILE A 120 36.60 -5.73 -2.03
C ILE A 120 37.48 -5.63 -3.27
N GLU A 121 38.75 -6.05 -3.20
CA GLU A 121 39.65 -6.09 -4.36
C GLU A 121 39.24 -7.15 -5.40
N ALA A 122 38.61 -8.25 -4.97
CA ALA A 122 38.15 -9.34 -5.83
C ALA A 122 36.67 -9.23 -6.24
N THR A 123 35.93 -8.21 -5.79
CA THR A 123 34.53 -8.02 -6.17
C THR A 123 34.48 -7.67 -7.67
N PRO A 124 33.85 -8.50 -8.51
CA PRO A 124 33.66 -8.16 -9.92
C PRO A 124 32.86 -6.85 -10.02
N TYR A 125 33.22 -5.99 -10.99
CA TYR A 125 32.50 -4.72 -11.26
C TYR A 125 30.98 -4.92 -11.49
N VAL A 126 30.59 -6.15 -11.80
CA VAL A 126 29.22 -6.58 -12.01
C VAL A 126 28.66 -7.19 -10.71
N PRO A 127 27.57 -6.63 -10.14
CA PRO A 127 26.97 -7.13 -8.91
C PRO A 127 26.51 -8.58 -9.02
N ASP A 128 26.51 -9.30 -7.90
CA ASP A 128 26.02 -10.68 -7.82
C ASP A 128 24.57 -10.89 -8.29
N SER A 129 23.76 -9.81 -8.37
CA SER A 129 22.39 -9.83 -8.88
C SER A 129 22.30 -9.76 -10.41
N PHE A 130 23.40 -9.48 -11.11
CA PHE A 130 23.41 -9.38 -12.56
C PHE A 130 23.19 -10.78 -13.17
N ASN A 131 22.16 -10.92 -14.00
CA ASN A 131 21.68 -12.20 -14.53
C ASN A 131 21.21 -13.24 -13.49
N LYS A 132 21.06 -12.89 -12.21
CA LYS A 132 20.43 -13.78 -11.20
C LYS A 132 18.99 -13.33 -10.94
N THR A 133 18.02 -14.19 -11.25
CA THR A 133 16.61 -13.98 -10.93
C THR A 133 16.41 -14.15 -9.42
N MET A 134 16.28 -13.05 -8.68
CA MET A 134 15.85 -13.11 -7.29
C MET A 134 14.33 -13.27 -7.24
N THR A 135 13.87 -14.46 -6.86
CA THR A 135 12.46 -14.68 -6.53
C THR A 135 12.17 -13.92 -5.23
N ILE A 136 11.60 -12.72 -5.34
CA ILE A 136 11.09 -11.98 -4.20
C ILE A 136 9.82 -12.71 -3.76
N LEU A 137 9.93 -13.59 -2.77
CA LEU A 137 8.77 -14.08 -2.03
C LEU A 137 8.26 -12.90 -1.20
N ARG A 138 7.34 -12.11 -1.77
CA ARG A 138 6.51 -11.23 -0.94
C ARG A 138 5.71 -12.15 -0.02
N SER A 139 5.79 -11.93 1.28
CA SER A 139 5.00 -12.61 2.31
C SER A 139 3.52 -12.16 2.30
N SER A 140 2.97 -11.94 1.11
CA SER A 140 1.54 -11.82 0.87
C SER A 140 1.23 -12.86 -0.19
N GLU A 141 0.96 -14.09 0.26
CA GLU A 141 0.33 -15.12 -0.55
C GLU A 141 -1.07 -14.63 -0.92
N MET A 142 -1.16 -13.72 -1.89
CA MET A 142 -2.39 -13.43 -2.60
C MET A 142 -2.42 -14.42 -3.75
N PHE A 143 -3.12 -15.51 -3.50
CA PHE A 143 -3.32 -16.61 -4.42
C PHE A 143 -3.96 -16.12 -5.72
N ASP A 144 -3.27 -16.34 -6.84
CA ASP A 144 -3.91 -16.41 -8.15
C ASP A 144 -4.80 -17.66 -8.12
N PHE A 145 -6.11 -17.48 -8.33
CA PHE A 145 -7.15 -18.53 -8.31
C PHE A 145 -6.83 -19.72 -9.24
N THR A 146 -5.84 -19.58 -10.12
CA THR A 146 -5.36 -20.62 -11.01
C THR A 146 -4.23 -21.51 -10.45
N THR A 147 -3.57 -21.15 -9.34
CA THR A 147 -2.30 -21.80 -8.94
C THR A 147 -2.30 -22.63 -7.66
N GLN A 148 -3.22 -22.46 -6.71
CA GLN A 148 -3.40 -23.44 -5.62
C GLN A 148 -4.87 -23.62 -5.27
N GLN A 149 -5.32 -24.89 -5.25
CA GLN A 149 -6.68 -25.27 -4.87
C GLN A 149 -6.92 -25.00 -3.38
N GLY A 150 -7.19 -23.75 -3.02
CA GLY A 150 -7.73 -23.37 -1.71
C GLY A 150 -9.16 -23.90 -1.53
N ARG A 151 -9.68 -23.87 -0.29
CA ARG A 151 -11.06 -24.31 0.04
C ARG A 151 -12.09 -23.66 -0.89
N MET A 152 -11.99 -22.34 -1.09
CA MET A 152 -12.87 -21.57 -1.95
C MET A 152 -12.81 -21.96 -3.44
N ALA A 153 -11.69 -22.47 -3.94
CA ALA A 153 -11.61 -22.95 -5.33
C ALA A 153 -12.53 -24.17 -5.56
N ARG A 154 -12.73 -25.01 -4.53
CA ARG A 154 -13.68 -26.13 -4.58
C ARG A 154 -15.12 -25.65 -4.54
N GLU A 155 -15.40 -24.62 -3.74
CA GLU A 155 -16.71 -23.99 -3.64
C GLU A 155 -17.14 -23.36 -4.97
N LEU A 156 -16.20 -22.71 -5.67
CA LEU A 156 -16.46 -22.12 -6.99
C LEU A 156 -16.71 -23.15 -8.11
N ASP A 157 -16.25 -24.40 -7.95
CA ASP A 157 -16.48 -25.48 -8.92
C ASP A 157 -17.82 -26.21 -8.69
N LYS A 158 -18.55 -25.89 -7.61
CA LYS A 158 -19.88 -26.46 -7.33
C LYS A 158 -20.90 -26.03 -8.40
N GLU A 159 -21.74 -26.97 -8.79
CA GLU A 159 -22.84 -26.75 -9.73
C GLU A 159 -24.09 -26.24 -8.99
N ILE A 160 -24.51 -25.03 -9.34
CA ILE A 160 -25.69 -24.37 -8.79
C ILE A 160 -26.86 -24.43 -9.78
N SER A 161 -28.07 -24.52 -9.23
CA SER A 161 -29.33 -24.45 -9.99
C SER A 161 -30.27 -23.50 -9.29
N VAL A 162 -30.63 -22.42 -9.97
CA VAL A 162 -31.45 -21.33 -9.43
C VAL A 162 -32.43 -20.86 -10.50
N LYS A 163 -33.66 -20.61 -10.07
CA LYS A 163 -34.69 -19.97 -10.87
C LYS A 163 -35.33 -18.87 -10.05
N MET A 164 -35.16 -17.63 -10.49
CA MET A 164 -35.68 -16.42 -9.86
C MET A 164 -36.14 -15.46 -10.93
N ASP A 165 -37.25 -14.77 -10.70
CA ASP A 165 -37.86 -13.85 -11.65
C ASP A 165 -37.93 -12.44 -11.04
N ASP A 166 -37.37 -11.45 -11.74
CA ASP A 166 -37.36 -10.02 -11.38
C ASP A 166 -36.79 -9.70 -9.98
N VAL A 167 -35.62 -10.25 -9.65
CA VAL A 167 -34.97 -10.10 -8.34
C VAL A 167 -33.71 -9.24 -8.44
N ASP A 168 -33.44 -8.43 -7.42
CA ASP A 168 -32.22 -7.62 -7.33
C ASP A 168 -30.96 -8.50 -7.27
N LEU A 169 -29.88 -8.08 -7.93
CA LEU A 169 -28.62 -8.82 -7.99
C LEU A 169 -28.03 -9.11 -6.60
N GLU A 170 -28.19 -8.18 -5.64
CA GLU A 170 -27.80 -8.40 -4.24
C GLU A 170 -28.44 -9.67 -3.68
N THR A 171 -29.77 -9.76 -3.76
CA THR A 171 -30.54 -10.89 -3.24
C THR A 171 -30.13 -12.19 -3.91
N ILE A 172 -29.91 -12.19 -5.24
CA ILE A 172 -29.47 -13.39 -5.97
C ILE A 172 -28.11 -13.88 -5.43
N ILE A 173 -27.12 -12.99 -5.26
CA ILE A 173 -25.78 -13.36 -4.80
C ILE A 173 -25.82 -13.87 -3.36
N PHE A 174 -26.52 -13.18 -2.46
CA PHE A 174 -26.57 -13.56 -1.05
C PHE A 174 -27.41 -14.82 -0.80
N GLU A 175 -28.49 -15.06 -1.55
CA GLU A 175 -29.26 -16.31 -1.44
C GLU A 175 -28.44 -17.51 -1.96
N ILE A 176 -27.63 -17.32 -3.00
CA ILE A 176 -26.66 -18.34 -3.45
C ILE A 176 -25.60 -18.58 -2.37
N GLY A 177 -25.10 -17.52 -1.73
CA GLY A 177 -24.15 -17.63 -0.62
C GLY A 177 -24.69 -18.44 0.55
N ASP A 178 -25.91 -18.15 0.98
CA ASP A 178 -26.58 -18.86 2.07
C ASP A 178 -26.83 -20.34 1.73
N LYS A 179 -27.18 -20.63 0.47
CA LYS A 179 -27.48 -22.01 0.02
C LYS A 179 -26.22 -22.86 -0.18
N GLU A 180 -25.15 -22.27 -0.68
CA GLU A 180 -23.92 -23.00 -1.03
C GLU A 180 -22.84 -22.91 0.07
N GLU A 181 -23.16 -22.29 1.21
CA GLU A 181 -22.24 -22.05 2.34
C GLU A 181 -21.01 -21.21 1.96
N VAL A 182 -21.21 -20.21 1.10
CA VAL A 182 -20.17 -19.29 0.64
C VAL A 182 -20.35 -17.92 1.27
N ASN A 183 -19.31 -17.43 1.94
CA ASN A 183 -19.32 -16.11 2.57
C ASN A 183 -19.06 -15.02 1.53
N PHE A 184 -20.04 -14.16 1.29
CA PHE A 184 -19.88 -12.94 0.48
C PHE A 184 -19.82 -11.71 1.36
N VAL A 185 -18.92 -10.78 1.04
CA VAL A 185 -18.83 -9.47 1.68
C VAL A 185 -18.85 -8.41 0.61
N ALA A 186 -19.71 -7.40 0.77
CA ALA A 186 -19.89 -6.36 -0.23
C ALA A 186 -20.34 -5.04 0.39
N ASP A 187 -20.02 -3.94 -0.28
CA ASP A 187 -20.61 -2.64 0.02
C ASP A 187 -22.03 -2.57 -0.54
N ARG A 188 -23.03 -2.34 0.32
CA ARG A 188 -24.44 -2.24 -0.10
C ARG A 188 -24.74 -0.99 -0.94
N SER A 189 -23.80 -0.05 -1.02
CA SER A 189 -23.94 1.14 -1.87
C SER A 189 -23.63 0.90 -3.35
N LEU A 190 -23.21 -0.31 -3.74
CA LEU A 190 -22.88 -0.66 -5.12
C LEU A 190 -24.10 -0.48 -6.05
N GLU A 191 -23.97 0.33 -7.09
CA GLU A 191 -25.07 0.59 -8.04
C GLU A 191 -25.48 -0.68 -8.82
N ALA A 192 -24.54 -1.61 -9.05
CA ALA A 192 -24.82 -2.88 -9.69
C ALA A 192 -25.81 -3.77 -8.90
N PHE A 193 -25.85 -3.63 -7.57
CA PHE A 193 -26.73 -4.42 -6.70
C PHE A 193 -28.21 -4.07 -6.84
N LYS A 194 -28.52 -2.85 -7.28
CA LYS A 194 -29.89 -2.39 -7.54
C LYS A 194 -30.45 -2.89 -8.87
N GLN A 195 -29.64 -3.56 -9.69
CA GLN A 195 -30.10 -4.06 -10.98
C GLN A 195 -30.95 -5.30 -10.79
N LYS A 196 -32.13 -5.30 -11.41
CA LYS A 196 -33.05 -6.43 -11.41
C LYS A 196 -32.70 -7.42 -12.50
N LEU A 197 -32.75 -8.71 -12.16
CA LEU A 197 -32.43 -9.81 -13.06
C LEU A 197 -33.42 -10.96 -12.86
N SER A 198 -33.77 -11.60 -13.97
CA SER A 198 -34.41 -12.92 -13.96
C SER A 198 -33.36 -13.95 -14.37
N VAL A 199 -33.10 -14.91 -13.49
CA VAL A 199 -32.14 -16.00 -13.73
C VAL A 199 -32.87 -17.33 -13.80
N ASN A 200 -32.50 -18.13 -14.78
CA ASN A 200 -32.95 -19.51 -14.88
C ASN A 200 -31.79 -20.34 -15.42
N PHE A 201 -31.07 -20.98 -14.52
CA PHE A 201 -29.97 -21.86 -14.88
C PHE A 201 -30.02 -23.16 -14.08
N GLN A 202 -29.52 -24.22 -14.71
CA GLN A 202 -29.44 -25.56 -14.14
C GLN A 202 -28.02 -26.07 -14.31
N LYS A 203 -27.43 -26.53 -13.20
CA LYS A 203 -26.08 -27.12 -13.14
C LYS A 203 -24.99 -26.22 -13.74
N VAL A 204 -25.01 -24.94 -13.38
CA VAL A 204 -23.97 -23.98 -13.78
C VAL A 204 -22.94 -23.86 -12.68
N ARG A 205 -21.65 -23.79 -13.00
CA ARG A 205 -20.61 -23.62 -11.99
C ARG A 205 -20.72 -22.24 -11.35
N LEU A 206 -20.61 -22.18 -10.01
CA LEU A 206 -20.66 -20.91 -9.29
C LEU A 206 -19.61 -19.90 -9.82
N GLY A 207 -18.39 -20.37 -10.10
CA GLY A 207 -17.33 -19.53 -10.67
C GLY A 207 -17.69 -18.94 -12.04
N GLU A 208 -18.36 -19.71 -12.90
CA GLU A 208 -18.80 -19.24 -14.22
C GLU A 208 -19.91 -18.19 -14.09
N PHE A 209 -20.85 -18.39 -13.16
CA PHE A 209 -21.88 -17.41 -12.86
C PHE A 209 -21.29 -16.09 -12.35
N LEU A 210 -20.35 -16.15 -11.39
CA LEU A 210 -19.68 -14.95 -10.88
C LEU A 210 -18.86 -14.25 -11.97
N GLU A 211 -18.17 -15.00 -12.84
CA GLU A 211 -17.46 -14.44 -13.98
C GLU A 211 -18.40 -13.73 -14.97
N TYR A 212 -19.58 -14.30 -15.22
CA TYR A 212 -20.60 -13.67 -16.05
C TYR A 212 -21.10 -12.35 -15.44
N ILE A 213 -21.34 -12.32 -14.13
CA ILE A 213 -21.70 -11.09 -13.43
C ILE A 213 -20.57 -10.06 -13.53
N GLN A 214 -19.32 -10.49 -13.29
CA GLN A 214 -18.14 -9.64 -13.35
C GLN A 214 -18.05 -8.89 -14.69
N ARG A 215 -18.20 -9.64 -15.79
CA ARG A 215 -18.09 -9.12 -17.16
C ARG A 215 -19.22 -8.18 -17.55
N ASN A 216 -20.44 -8.41 -17.07
CA ASN A 216 -21.62 -7.66 -17.53
C ASN A 216 -21.99 -6.50 -16.60
N PHE A 217 -21.73 -6.60 -15.29
CA PHE A 217 -22.21 -5.65 -14.28
C PHE A 217 -21.11 -4.74 -13.74
N SER A 218 -19.90 -4.80 -14.31
CA SER A 218 -18.74 -4.03 -13.83
C SER A 218 -18.47 -4.27 -12.34
N LEU A 219 -18.70 -5.48 -11.86
CA LEU A 219 -18.31 -5.90 -10.52
C LEU A 219 -16.96 -6.58 -10.58
N GLN A 220 -16.26 -6.64 -9.46
CA GLN A 220 -15.05 -7.44 -9.32
C GLN A 220 -15.13 -8.29 -8.05
N PHE A 221 -14.81 -9.58 -8.18
CA PHE A 221 -14.83 -10.54 -7.08
C PHE A 221 -13.38 -10.84 -6.66
N GLN A 222 -13.05 -10.50 -5.42
CA GLN A 222 -11.78 -10.81 -4.79
C GLN A 222 -11.98 -12.06 -3.93
N VAL A 223 -11.47 -13.19 -4.41
CA VAL A 223 -11.64 -14.49 -3.74
C VAL A 223 -10.51 -14.68 -2.74
N GLY A 224 -10.85 -14.76 -1.45
CA GLY A 224 -9.95 -15.20 -0.38
C GLY A 224 -10.13 -16.68 -0.06
N ASP A 225 -9.50 -17.14 1.02
CA ASP A 225 -9.54 -18.55 1.43
C ASP A 225 -10.90 -18.98 2.03
N ASP A 226 -11.64 -18.05 2.63
CA ASP A 226 -12.90 -18.31 3.34
C ASP A 226 -14.06 -17.37 2.95
N LEU A 227 -13.79 -16.29 2.21
CA LEU A 227 -14.79 -15.31 1.80
C LEU A 227 -14.48 -14.71 0.43
N ILE A 228 -15.51 -14.15 -0.21
CA ILE A 228 -15.42 -13.41 -1.45
C ILE A 228 -15.80 -11.95 -1.19
N TRP A 229 -14.86 -11.04 -1.44
CA TRP A 229 -15.07 -9.60 -1.31
C TRP A 229 -15.46 -8.98 -2.65
N ILE A 230 -16.59 -8.27 -2.71
CA ILE A 230 -17.16 -7.70 -3.93
C ILE A 230 -16.91 -6.19 -3.95
N VAL A 231 -16.30 -5.69 -5.03
CA VAL A 231 -16.03 -4.27 -5.26
C VAL A 231 -16.59 -3.79 -6.60
N ASP A 232 -16.73 -2.47 -6.74
CA ASP A 232 -16.97 -1.84 -8.03
C ASP A 232 -15.74 -2.03 -8.92
N GLY A 233 -15.91 -2.69 -10.06
CA GLY A 233 -14.85 -2.94 -11.03
C GLY A 233 -14.41 -1.68 -11.79
N LYS A 234 -15.10 -0.56 -11.62
CA LYS A 234 -14.66 0.75 -12.15
C LYS A 234 -13.70 1.49 -11.23
N ASP A 235 -13.65 1.11 -9.96
CA ASP A 235 -12.80 1.78 -8.96
C ASP A 235 -11.42 1.13 -8.93
N GLU A 236 -10.53 1.59 -9.83
CA GLU A 236 -9.15 1.10 -9.96
C GLU A 236 -8.36 1.19 -8.64
N THR A 237 -8.74 2.08 -7.71
CA THR A 237 -8.07 2.21 -6.40
C THR A 237 -8.45 1.12 -5.40
N LYS A 238 -9.58 0.45 -5.63
CA LYS A 238 -10.07 -0.71 -4.86
C LYS A 238 -9.79 -2.02 -5.58
N THR A 239 -9.41 -1.96 -6.85
CA THR A 239 -8.89 -3.09 -7.62
C THR A 239 -7.49 -3.45 -7.12
N ILE A 240 -7.31 -4.71 -6.76
CA ILE A 240 -5.98 -5.24 -6.42
C ILE A 240 -5.19 -5.35 -7.73
N GLU A 241 -4.09 -4.60 -7.83
CA GLU A 241 -3.20 -4.66 -9.00
C GLU A 241 -2.39 -5.97 -9.00
N GLU A 242 -2.60 -6.81 -10.00
CA GLU A 242 -1.83 -8.04 -10.19
C GLU A 242 -0.68 -7.81 -11.18
N THR A 243 0.57 -7.77 -10.69
CA THR A 243 1.76 -7.70 -11.56
C THR A 243 2.20 -9.10 -11.98
N ARG A 244 1.87 -9.50 -13.21
CA ARG A 244 2.30 -10.78 -13.78
C ARG A 244 3.60 -10.65 -14.59
N ILE A 245 4.59 -11.47 -14.27
CA ILE A 245 5.86 -11.55 -15.00
C ILE A 245 5.82 -12.77 -15.93
N TYR A 246 5.68 -12.53 -17.24
CA TYR A 246 5.72 -13.58 -18.24
C TYR A 246 7.14 -13.80 -18.77
N ARG A 247 7.68 -15.01 -18.62
CA ARG A 247 8.94 -15.41 -19.25
C ARG A 247 8.68 -15.86 -20.69
N LEU A 248 9.16 -15.08 -21.65
CA LEU A 248 9.10 -15.46 -23.06
C LEU A 248 10.04 -16.65 -23.33
N ARG A 249 9.54 -17.70 -23.99
CA ARG A 249 10.35 -18.90 -24.33
C ARG A 249 11.36 -18.65 -25.46
N LYS A 250 11.11 -17.63 -26.30
CA LYS A 250 12.00 -17.17 -27.36
C LYS A 250 11.90 -15.65 -27.48
N GLY A 251 13.02 -14.97 -27.26
CA GLY A 251 13.18 -13.53 -27.41
C GLY A 251 14.68 -13.21 -27.35
N PHE A 252 15.21 -12.61 -28.41
CA PHE A 252 16.62 -12.30 -28.57
C PHE A 252 17.05 -11.29 -27.49
N ILE A 253 17.94 -11.70 -26.59
CA ILE A 253 18.84 -10.78 -25.89
C ILE A 253 20.20 -11.00 -26.55
N LEU A 254 20.56 -10.14 -27.51
CA LEU A 254 21.95 -10.06 -27.93
C LEU A 254 22.72 -9.52 -26.71
N PRO A 255 23.70 -10.24 -26.15
CA PRO A 255 24.60 -9.62 -25.20
C PRO A 255 25.30 -8.48 -25.94
N ALA A 256 25.22 -7.25 -25.39
CA ALA A 256 25.97 -6.13 -25.90
C ALA A 256 27.46 -6.45 -25.74
N ILE A 257 28.09 -6.94 -26.80
CA ILE A 257 29.54 -6.99 -26.91
C ILE A 257 29.97 -5.55 -27.19
N PHE A 258 30.27 -4.80 -26.14
CA PHE A 258 31.09 -3.60 -26.30
C PHE A 258 32.53 -4.05 -26.41
N GLY A 259 33.04 -4.06 -27.64
CA GLY A 259 34.47 -4.20 -27.93
C GLY A 259 35.17 -2.85 -27.89
N ALA A 260 36.25 -2.76 -27.12
CA ALA A 260 37.54 -2.09 -27.38
C ALA A 260 38.31 -1.99 -26.05
#